data_AF-A0A9Q2L471-F1
#
_entry.id   AF-A0A9Q2L471-F1
#
_cell.length_a   1.000
_cell.length_b   1.000
_cell.length_c   1.000
_cell.angle_alpha   90.00
_cell.angle_beta   90.00
_cell.angle_gamma   90.00
#
_symmetry.space_group_name_H-M   'P 1'
#
loop_
_entity.id
_entity.type
_entity.pdbx_description
1 polymer ?
#
loop_
_entity_poly.entity_id
_entity_poly.type
_entity_poly.pdbx_seq_one_letter_code
_entity_poly.pdbx_strand_id
1 'polypeptide(L)'
;MKQYIEFSKEVAQAKADKKPIVALESTIISHGMPYPQNVQMATAVENIIRDYGAIPATIALIDGKIKIGLENDELELLAKSDNVAKVSRRDFAEVIATKQIGATTVASTMMSAELAEIQFFVTGGIGGVHKGAENTMDISADLEELGKTNVTVICAGAKSILDLPKTMEYLETKGVPVIGYQTDELPAFFTRQSGIKLNSFSETPDNIAHICKVKNDLNIEGGVVIANPVPKEHELPKSYIDGIIEEAVKEAETQGISGKDSTPFLLGKIVEKSEGKSLNTNIKLVENNAVLGAKIAVAFNKL
;
A
#
# COMPACT_ATOMS: atom_id res chain seq x y z
N MET A 1 -17.84 -17.34 -3.32
CA MET A 1 -16.72 -16.79 -2.51
C MET A 1 -15.59 -17.81 -2.34
N LYS A 2 -15.79 -18.94 -1.64
CA LYS A 2 -14.76 -20.01 -1.50
C LYS A 2 -14.14 -20.50 -2.82
N GLN A 3 -14.89 -20.43 -3.94
CA GLN A 3 -14.37 -20.84 -5.25
C GLN A 3 -13.37 -19.87 -5.86
N TYR A 4 -13.28 -18.62 -5.38
CA TYR A 4 -12.41 -17.59 -5.96
C TYR A 4 -11.18 -17.29 -5.10
N ILE A 5 -11.17 -17.67 -3.81
CA ILE A 5 -10.04 -17.42 -2.92
C ILE A 5 -9.19 -18.69 -2.80
N GLU A 6 -7.88 -18.52 -2.80
CA GLU A 6 -6.92 -19.59 -2.55
C GLU A 6 -5.81 -19.07 -1.65
N PHE A 7 -5.49 -19.82 -0.60
CA PHE A 7 -4.44 -19.47 0.36
C PHE A 7 -3.18 -20.27 0.04
N SER A 8 -2.01 -19.64 0.16
CA SER A 8 -0.75 -20.39 0.21
C SER A 8 -0.75 -21.35 1.40
N LYS A 9 0.16 -22.34 1.37
CA LYS A 9 0.29 -23.30 2.48
C LYS A 9 0.58 -22.60 3.81
N GLU A 10 1.46 -21.61 3.79
CA GLU A 10 1.87 -20.85 4.98
C GLU A 10 0.70 -20.07 5.57
N VAL A 11 -0.06 -19.35 4.72
CA VAL A 11 -1.21 -18.55 5.18
C VAL A 11 -2.35 -19.45 5.66
N ALA A 12 -2.62 -20.56 4.97
CA ALA A 12 -3.65 -21.51 5.41
C ALA A 12 -3.34 -22.07 6.81
N GLN A 13 -2.07 -22.44 7.06
CA GLN A 13 -1.63 -22.89 8.38
C GLN A 13 -1.70 -21.76 9.41
N ALA A 14 -1.29 -20.54 9.05
CA ALA A 14 -1.37 -19.37 9.94
C ALA A 14 -2.80 -19.09 10.40
N LYS A 15 -3.78 -19.19 9.49
CA LYS A 15 -5.21 -19.06 9.84
C LYS A 15 -5.67 -20.16 10.78
N ALA A 16 -5.27 -21.42 10.54
CA ALA A 16 -5.61 -22.54 11.42
C ALA A 16 -5.01 -22.36 12.83
N ASP A 17 -3.79 -21.84 12.91
CA ASP A 17 -3.06 -21.59 14.16
C ASP A 17 -3.44 -20.26 14.84
N LYS A 18 -4.31 -19.45 14.22
CA LYS A 18 -4.62 -18.06 14.66
C LYS A 18 -3.37 -17.20 14.85
N LYS A 19 -2.43 -17.31 13.91
CA LYS A 19 -1.23 -16.46 13.86
C LYS A 19 -1.57 -15.12 13.18
N PRO A 20 -0.89 -14.03 13.57
CA PRO A 20 -1.06 -12.74 12.92
C PRO A 20 -0.61 -12.81 11.46
N ILE A 21 -1.43 -12.32 10.54
CA ILE A 21 -1.15 -12.25 9.11
C ILE A 21 -1.11 -10.78 8.68
N VAL A 22 -0.15 -10.43 7.83
CA VAL A 22 -0.01 -9.10 7.24
C VAL A 22 -0.08 -9.23 5.72
N ALA A 23 -1.07 -8.60 5.11
CA ALA A 23 -1.22 -8.55 3.66
C ALA A 23 -0.15 -7.64 3.03
N LEU A 24 0.20 -7.94 1.78
CA LEU A 24 1.07 -7.14 0.90
C LEU A 24 0.43 -7.04 -0.48
N GLU A 25 0.61 -5.90 -1.17
CA GLU A 25 0.12 -5.72 -2.53
C GLU A 25 1.10 -6.23 -3.58
N SER A 26 0.60 -6.48 -4.80
CA SER A 26 1.42 -6.92 -5.93
C SER A 26 1.70 -5.81 -6.95
N THR A 27 1.00 -4.67 -6.94
CA THR A 27 1.23 -3.60 -7.94
C THR A 27 2.67 -3.09 -7.94
N ILE A 28 3.27 -2.97 -6.75
CA ILE A 28 4.66 -2.55 -6.61
C ILE A 28 5.65 -3.55 -7.26
N ILE A 29 5.29 -4.82 -7.33
CA ILE A 29 6.11 -5.90 -7.89
C ILE A 29 6.10 -5.84 -9.43
N SER A 30 4.93 -5.72 -10.05
CA SER A 30 4.82 -5.75 -11.52
C SER A 30 4.96 -4.38 -12.18
N HIS A 31 4.58 -3.30 -11.51
CA HIS A 31 4.52 -1.95 -12.11
C HIS A 31 5.39 -0.92 -11.39
N GLY A 32 5.97 -1.27 -10.24
CA GLY A 32 6.74 -0.34 -9.42
C GLY A 32 8.26 -0.52 -9.51
N MET A 33 8.74 -1.71 -9.89
CA MET A 33 10.16 -2.06 -9.87
C MET A 33 10.53 -3.00 -11.02
N PRO A 34 11.74 -2.88 -11.60
CA PRO A 34 12.22 -3.81 -12.61
C PRO A 34 12.61 -5.16 -12.00
N TYR A 35 12.64 -6.20 -12.83
CA TYR A 35 13.24 -7.49 -12.49
C TYR A 35 14.79 -7.41 -12.53
N PRO A 36 15.53 -8.05 -11.60
CA PRO A 36 15.08 -8.91 -10.49
C PRO A 36 14.79 -8.17 -9.16
N GLN A 37 14.93 -6.84 -9.13
CA GLN A 37 14.79 -6.05 -7.89
C GLN A 37 13.39 -6.17 -7.29
N ASN A 38 12.35 -6.33 -8.12
CA ASN A 38 10.98 -6.54 -7.67
C ASN A 38 10.81 -7.81 -6.81
N VAL A 39 11.34 -8.97 -7.23
CA VAL A 39 11.31 -10.23 -6.45
C VAL A 39 12.15 -10.10 -5.20
N GLN A 40 13.34 -9.51 -5.31
CA GLN A 40 14.25 -9.31 -4.17
C GLN A 40 13.59 -8.46 -3.08
N MET A 41 12.97 -7.35 -3.46
CA MET A 41 12.24 -6.48 -2.54
C MET A 41 11.05 -7.21 -1.91
N ALA A 42 10.20 -7.87 -2.72
CA ALA A 42 9.05 -8.61 -2.20
C ALA A 42 9.48 -9.66 -1.18
N THR A 43 10.48 -10.48 -1.52
CA THR A 43 11.02 -11.52 -0.63
C THR A 43 11.61 -10.94 0.65
N ALA A 44 12.36 -9.83 0.55
CA ALA A 44 12.94 -9.16 1.71
C ALA A 44 11.84 -8.64 2.68
N VAL A 45 10.80 -8.03 2.13
CA VAL A 45 9.65 -7.53 2.91
C VAL A 45 8.88 -8.67 3.58
N GLU A 46 8.66 -9.78 2.87
CA GLU A 46 8.04 -10.97 3.47
C GLU A 46 8.88 -11.51 4.63
N ASN A 47 10.20 -11.60 4.46
CA ASN A 47 11.10 -12.06 5.52
C ASN A 47 11.11 -11.14 6.73
N ILE A 48 11.07 -9.82 6.54
CA ILE A 48 10.91 -8.86 7.65
C ILE A 48 9.66 -9.17 8.45
N ILE A 49 8.52 -9.41 7.80
CA ILE A 49 7.27 -9.72 8.49
C ILE A 49 7.41 -11.02 9.31
N ARG A 50 8.06 -12.05 8.76
CA ARG A 50 8.37 -13.31 9.46
C ARG A 50 9.27 -13.08 10.68
N ASP A 51 10.33 -12.29 10.54
CA ASP A 51 11.29 -11.97 11.59
C ASP A 51 10.64 -11.25 12.79
N TYR A 52 9.58 -10.48 12.52
CA TYR A 52 8.78 -9.81 13.55
C TYR A 52 7.58 -10.62 14.05
N GLY A 53 7.49 -11.91 13.69
CA GLY A 53 6.54 -12.85 14.28
C GLY A 53 5.15 -12.87 13.66
N ALA A 54 4.98 -12.26 12.48
CA ALA A 54 3.76 -12.32 11.68
C ALA A 54 3.99 -13.13 10.38
N ILE A 55 2.90 -13.49 9.71
CA ILE A 55 2.93 -14.25 8.46
C ILE A 55 2.60 -13.32 7.30
N PRO A 56 3.48 -13.17 6.29
CA PRO A 56 3.18 -12.34 5.14
C PRO A 56 2.17 -13.02 4.21
N ALA A 57 1.31 -12.22 3.60
CA ALA A 57 0.38 -12.66 2.57
C ALA A 57 0.42 -11.70 1.39
N THR A 58 1.36 -11.88 0.47
CA THR A 58 1.36 -11.18 -0.81
C THR A 58 0.12 -11.59 -1.61
N ILE A 59 -0.66 -10.61 -2.05
CA ILE A 59 -1.94 -10.83 -2.74
C ILE A 59 -1.80 -10.51 -4.22
N ALA A 60 -2.30 -11.39 -5.08
CA ALA A 60 -2.42 -11.17 -6.52
C ALA A 60 -3.60 -11.95 -7.10
N LEU A 61 -3.93 -11.70 -8.37
CA LEU A 61 -4.91 -12.46 -9.14
C LEU A 61 -4.21 -13.36 -10.15
N ILE A 62 -4.43 -14.68 -10.08
CA ILE A 62 -3.78 -15.67 -10.95
C ILE A 62 -4.79 -16.78 -11.29
N ASP A 63 -4.95 -17.09 -12.59
CA ASP A 63 -5.87 -18.12 -13.11
C ASP A 63 -7.30 -18.05 -12.53
N GLY A 64 -7.82 -16.83 -12.41
CA GLY A 64 -9.17 -16.60 -11.89
C GLY A 64 -9.31 -16.85 -10.38
N LYS A 65 -8.20 -16.84 -9.65
CA LYS A 65 -8.14 -16.92 -8.20
C LYS A 65 -7.54 -15.66 -7.60
N ILE A 66 -8.09 -15.25 -6.46
CA ILE A 66 -7.49 -14.34 -5.51
C ILE A 66 -6.52 -15.18 -4.68
N LYS A 67 -5.23 -15.02 -4.94
CA LYS A 67 -4.16 -15.70 -4.21
C LYS A 67 -3.85 -14.89 -2.96
N ILE A 68 -3.94 -15.52 -1.80
CA ILE A 68 -3.64 -14.91 -0.49
C ILE A 68 -2.39 -15.56 0.07
N GLY A 69 -1.27 -14.84 -0.05
CA GLY A 69 0.06 -15.44 0.01
C GLY A 69 0.40 -16.06 -1.35
N LEU A 70 1.56 -15.71 -1.89
CA LEU A 70 2.08 -16.29 -3.13
C LEU A 70 3.10 -17.38 -2.79
N GLU A 71 3.04 -18.48 -3.52
CA GLU A 71 4.17 -19.41 -3.58
C GLU A 71 5.31 -18.79 -4.41
N ASN A 72 6.54 -19.29 -4.25
CA ASN A 72 7.72 -18.68 -4.90
C ASN A 72 7.62 -18.63 -6.44
N ASP A 73 7.03 -19.64 -7.05
CA ASP A 73 6.79 -19.71 -8.48
C ASP A 73 5.71 -18.72 -8.96
N GLU A 74 4.69 -18.47 -8.15
CA GLU A 74 3.66 -17.45 -8.40
C GLU A 74 4.23 -16.03 -8.30
N LEU A 75 5.10 -15.78 -7.32
CA LEU A 75 5.82 -14.51 -7.19
C LEU A 75 6.74 -14.25 -8.40
N GLU A 76 7.51 -15.26 -8.81
CA GLU A 76 8.36 -15.20 -10.00
C GLU A 76 7.55 -14.99 -11.29
N LEU A 77 6.41 -15.68 -11.42
CA LEU A 77 5.49 -15.50 -12.53
C LEU A 77 4.99 -14.05 -12.61
N LEU A 78 4.53 -13.50 -11.49
CA LEU A 78 4.04 -12.12 -11.39
C LEU A 78 5.13 -11.09 -11.75
N ALA A 79 6.37 -11.35 -11.34
CA ALA A 79 7.49 -10.43 -11.53
C ALA A 79 8.10 -10.44 -12.95
N LYS A 80 7.95 -11.54 -13.69
CA LYS A 80 8.51 -11.73 -15.04
C LYS A 80 7.50 -11.55 -16.16
N SER A 81 6.20 -11.62 -15.87
CA SER A 81 5.17 -11.53 -16.90
C SER A 81 5.06 -10.11 -17.46
N ASP A 82 5.11 -9.98 -18.79
CA ASP A 82 4.98 -8.68 -19.46
C ASP A 82 3.54 -8.13 -19.43
N ASN A 83 2.54 -9.03 -19.35
CA ASN A 83 1.11 -8.70 -19.45
C ASN A 83 0.38 -8.88 -18.12
N VAL A 84 0.84 -8.17 -17.08
CA VAL A 84 0.15 -8.15 -15.79
C VAL A 84 -0.81 -6.98 -15.74
N ALA A 85 -2.11 -7.25 -15.53
CA ALA A 85 -3.09 -6.18 -15.35
C ALA A 85 -2.84 -5.46 -14.02
N LYS A 86 -2.81 -4.12 -14.02
CA LYS A 86 -2.94 -3.33 -12.78
C LYS A 86 -4.41 -3.30 -12.37
N VAL A 87 -4.73 -3.91 -11.24
CA VAL A 87 -6.11 -4.21 -10.84
C VAL A 87 -6.55 -3.33 -9.69
N SER A 88 -7.45 -2.39 -9.96
CA SER A 88 -8.25 -1.69 -8.95
C SER A 88 -9.65 -2.33 -8.83
N ARG A 89 -10.50 -1.79 -7.96
CA ARG A 89 -11.84 -2.32 -7.66
C ARG A 89 -12.68 -2.58 -8.92
N ARG A 90 -12.63 -1.67 -9.90
CA ARG A 90 -13.42 -1.77 -11.14
C ARG A 90 -12.94 -2.89 -12.06
N ASP A 91 -11.66 -3.23 -12.01
CA ASP A 91 -11.01 -4.20 -12.89
C ASP A 91 -11.14 -5.64 -12.32
N PHE A 92 -11.37 -5.74 -11.00
CA PHE A 92 -11.27 -6.97 -10.21
C PHE A 92 -12.09 -8.15 -10.76
N ALA A 93 -13.37 -7.93 -11.07
CA ALA A 93 -14.25 -8.99 -11.54
C ALA A 93 -13.88 -9.48 -12.95
N GLU A 94 -13.49 -8.56 -13.83
CA GLU A 94 -13.10 -8.87 -15.21
C GLU A 94 -11.82 -9.71 -15.23
N VAL A 95 -10.80 -9.32 -14.48
CA VAL A 95 -9.51 -10.04 -14.42
C VAL A 95 -9.70 -11.46 -13.88
N ILE A 96 -10.53 -11.63 -12.85
CA ILE A 96 -10.87 -12.96 -12.32
C ILE A 96 -11.63 -13.79 -13.37
N ALA A 97 -12.67 -13.23 -13.99
CA ALA A 97 -13.50 -13.96 -14.95
C ALA A 97 -12.75 -14.39 -16.21
N THR A 98 -11.81 -13.55 -16.66
CA THR A 98 -10.97 -13.80 -17.85
C THR A 98 -9.68 -14.53 -17.52
N LYS A 99 -9.43 -14.85 -16.24
CA LYS A 99 -8.26 -15.59 -15.75
C LYS A 99 -6.91 -14.93 -16.09
N GLN A 100 -6.90 -13.62 -16.24
CA GLN A 100 -5.67 -12.86 -16.45
C GLN A 100 -4.80 -12.85 -15.17
N ILE A 101 -3.50 -12.58 -15.33
CA ILE A 101 -2.61 -12.27 -14.21
C ILE A 101 -2.84 -10.81 -13.83
N GLY A 102 -3.12 -10.55 -12.56
CA GLY A 102 -3.43 -9.23 -12.05
C GLY A 102 -2.61 -8.87 -10.81
N ALA A 103 -1.92 -7.74 -10.87
CA ALA A 103 -1.31 -7.12 -9.72
C ALA A 103 -2.32 -6.17 -9.04
N THR A 104 -2.64 -6.44 -7.79
CA THR A 104 -3.63 -5.70 -7.00
C THR A 104 -3.07 -4.37 -6.51
N THR A 105 -3.82 -3.29 -6.65
CA THR A 105 -3.52 -2.00 -6.00
C THR A 105 -3.86 -2.08 -4.51
N VAL A 106 -3.67 -0.98 -3.77
CA VAL A 106 -4.14 -0.83 -2.39
C VAL A 106 -5.63 -1.20 -2.27
N ALA A 107 -6.52 -0.61 -3.07
CA ALA A 107 -7.95 -0.95 -3.05
C ALA A 107 -8.24 -2.46 -3.21
N SER A 108 -7.70 -3.09 -4.26
CA SER A 108 -7.97 -4.52 -4.52
C SER A 108 -7.32 -5.44 -3.49
N THR A 109 -6.19 -5.03 -2.92
CA THR A 109 -5.51 -5.76 -1.84
C THR A 109 -6.33 -5.68 -0.56
N MET A 110 -6.88 -4.52 -0.21
CA MET A 110 -7.80 -4.34 0.92
C MET A 110 -9.05 -5.22 0.77
N MET A 111 -9.70 -5.20 -0.39
CA MET A 111 -10.86 -6.06 -0.68
C MET A 111 -10.52 -7.54 -0.46
N SER A 112 -9.38 -7.97 -0.99
CA SER A 112 -8.93 -9.37 -0.89
C SER A 112 -8.56 -9.76 0.53
N ALA A 113 -7.91 -8.86 1.27
CA ALA A 113 -7.55 -9.04 2.67
C ALA A 113 -8.81 -9.16 3.55
N GLU A 114 -9.82 -8.31 3.36
CA GLU A 114 -11.09 -8.39 4.08
C GLU A 114 -11.85 -9.70 3.78
N LEU A 115 -11.91 -10.12 2.51
CA LEU A 115 -12.46 -11.43 2.13
C LEU A 115 -11.69 -12.61 2.77
N ALA A 116 -10.40 -12.41 3.05
CA ALA A 116 -9.52 -13.34 3.70
C ALA A 116 -9.49 -13.18 5.24
N GLU A 117 -10.27 -12.27 5.81
CA GLU A 117 -10.29 -11.94 7.25
C GLU A 117 -8.90 -11.51 7.78
N ILE A 118 -8.13 -10.80 6.96
CA ILE A 118 -6.82 -10.22 7.31
C ILE A 118 -7.01 -8.72 7.54
N GLN A 119 -6.66 -8.25 8.73
CA GLN A 119 -6.90 -6.86 9.14
C GLN A 119 -5.76 -5.88 8.85
N PHE A 120 -4.54 -6.36 8.65
CA PHE A 120 -3.38 -5.49 8.51
C PHE A 120 -2.77 -5.65 7.13
N PHE A 121 -2.49 -4.52 6.49
CA PHE A 121 -1.93 -4.45 5.14
C PHE A 121 -0.78 -3.44 5.12
N VAL A 122 0.37 -3.84 4.59
CA VAL A 122 1.55 -2.98 4.41
C VAL A 122 1.72 -2.64 2.93
N THR A 123 1.93 -1.35 2.64
CA THR A 123 2.33 -0.85 1.31
C THR A 123 3.39 0.24 1.47
N GLY A 124 3.97 0.70 0.37
CA GLY A 124 4.80 1.90 0.39
C GLY A 124 3.98 3.16 0.70
N GLY A 125 2.90 3.38 -0.04
CA GLY A 125 2.12 4.62 0.02
C GLY A 125 0.77 4.45 -0.64
N ILE A 126 -0.28 5.02 -0.07
CA ILE A 126 -1.63 4.95 -0.66
C ILE A 126 -1.74 5.83 -1.92
N GLY A 127 -2.69 5.52 -2.79
CA GLY A 127 -3.21 6.50 -3.75
C GLY A 127 -4.01 7.60 -3.04
N GLY A 128 -4.44 8.61 -3.79
CA GLY A 128 -5.16 9.74 -3.22
C GLY A 128 -5.75 10.65 -4.28
N VAL A 129 -5.98 11.90 -3.91
CA VAL A 129 -6.44 12.95 -4.83
C VAL A 129 -5.25 13.41 -5.66
N HIS A 130 -5.35 13.37 -6.99
CA HIS A 130 -4.29 13.87 -7.85
C HIS A 130 -4.26 15.41 -7.88
N LYS A 131 -3.10 15.98 -8.18
CA LYS A 131 -2.97 17.43 -8.42
C LYS A 131 -3.87 17.81 -9.61
N GLY A 132 -4.68 18.86 -9.47
CA GLY A 132 -5.65 19.30 -10.48
C GLY A 132 -6.99 18.56 -10.49
N ALA A 133 -7.24 17.66 -9.53
CA ALA A 133 -8.48 16.89 -9.42
C ALA A 133 -9.76 17.73 -9.30
N GLU A 134 -9.68 19.00 -8.89
CA GLU A 134 -10.79 19.95 -8.94
C GLU A 134 -11.36 20.17 -10.34
N ASN A 135 -10.55 19.91 -11.39
CA ASN A 135 -10.96 19.99 -12.78
C ASN A 135 -11.10 18.61 -13.42
N THR A 136 -10.24 17.65 -13.04
CA THR A 136 -10.14 16.35 -13.71
C THR A 136 -10.92 15.24 -13.04
N MET A 137 -11.25 15.39 -11.75
CA MET A 137 -11.81 14.35 -10.89
C MET A 137 -10.94 13.07 -10.81
N ASP A 138 -9.62 13.18 -11.06
CA ASP A 138 -8.68 12.07 -10.93
C ASP A 138 -8.40 11.78 -9.44
N ILE A 139 -9.20 10.88 -8.87
CA ILE A 139 -9.17 10.50 -7.45
C ILE A 139 -9.04 8.99 -7.36
N SER A 140 -8.05 8.51 -6.61
CA SER A 140 -7.82 7.08 -6.44
C SER A 140 -9.00 6.38 -5.77
N ALA A 141 -9.39 5.24 -6.32
CA ALA A 141 -10.36 4.33 -5.70
C ALA A 141 -9.89 3.79 -4.33
N ASP A 142 -8.59 3.91 -4.00
CA ASP A 142 -8.08 3.56 -2.68
C ASP A 142 -8.79 4.34 -1.57
N LEU A 143 -9.15 5.62 -1.80
CA LEU A 143 -9.84 6.44 -0.79
C LEU A 143 -11.27 5.97 -0.54
N GLU A 144 -11.96 5.53 -1.60
CA GLU A 144 -13.29 4.93 -1.49
C GLU A 144 -13.24 3.54 -0.84
N GLU A 145 -12.15 2.81 -1.01
CA GLU A 145 -11.96 1.51 -0.34
C GLU A 145 -11.68 1.69 1.15
N LEU A 146 -10.80 2.65 1.49
CA LEU A 146 -10.55 3.07 2.87
C LEU A 146 -11.83 3.52 3.58
N GLY A 147 -12.80 4.10 2.88
CA GLY A 147 -14.07 4.51 3.49
C GLY A 147 -15.01 3.36 3.90
N LYS A 148 -14.76 2.11 3.48
CA LYS A 148 -15.73 1.01 3.68
C LYS A 148 -15.15 -0.36 4.05
N THR A 149 -13.88 -0.63 3.75
CA THR A 149 -13.26 -1.93 4.00
C THR A 149 -12.44 -1.91 5.27
N ASN A 150 -12.70 -2.87 6.17
CA ASN A 150 -12.14 -2.96 7.51
C ASN A 150 -10.70 -3.51 7.51
N VAL A 151 -9.79 -2.77 6.85
CA VAL A 151 -8.36 -3.08 6.79
C VAL A 151 -7.56 -1.85 7.21
N THR A 152 -6.65 -2.04 8.15
CA THR A 152 -5.66 -1.05 8.56
C THR A 152 -4.47 -1.08 7.60
N VAL A 153 -4.20 0.05 6.96
CA VAL A 153 -3.13 0.21 5.96
C VAL A 153 -1.96 0.96 6.57
N ILE A 154 -0.80 0.32 6.62
CA ILE A 154 0.46 0.89 7.10
C ILE A 154 1.27 1.36 5.90
N CYS A 155 1.56 2.66 5.83
CA CYS A 155 2.23 3.27 4.68
C CYS A 155 3.02 4.53 5.07
N ALA A 156 3.85 5.04 4.15
CA ALA A 156 4.57 6.31 4.32
C ALA A 156 3.73 7.53 3.92
N GLY A 157 2.43 7.51 4.26
CA GLY A 157 1.44 8.47 3.79
C GLY A 157 0.96 8.20 2.35
N ALA A 158 0.33 9.20 1.74
CA ALA A 158 -0.01 9.15 0.31
C ALA A 158 1.23 9.47 -0.54
N LYS A 159 1.32 8.90 -1.75
CA LYS A 159 2.45 9.14 -2.66
C LYS A 159 2.63 10.65 -2.91
N SER A 160 3.87 11.13 -2.85
CA SER A 160 4.21 12.57 -2.95
C SER A 160 3.84 13.26 -4.28
N ILE A 161 3.50 12.48 -5.30
CA ILE A 161 2.98 12.95 -6.59
C ILE A 161 1.54 13.48 -6.51
N LEU A 162 0.85 13.24 -5.40
CA LEU A 162 -0.56 13.55 -5.17
C LEU A 162 -0.74 14.93 -4.52
N ASP A 163 -1.99 15.38 -4.46
CA ASP A 163 -2.43 16.53 -3.68
C ASP A 163 -2.73 16.08 -2.25
N LEU A 164 -1.72 16.21 -1.37
CA LEU A 164 -1.82 15.74 0.02
C LEU A 164 -2.89 16.48 0.83
N PRO A 165 -3.01 17.83 0.77
CA PRO A 165 -4.09 18.54 1.44
C PRO A 165 -5.47 18.03 1.04
N LYS A 166 -5.77 17.93 -0.27
CA LYS A 166 -7.07 17.40 -0.72
C LYS A 166 -7.27 15.94 -0.36
N THR A 167 -6.21 15.14 -0.33
CA THR A 167 -6.29 13.74 0.12
C THR A 167 -6.72 13.65 1.59
N MET A 168 -6.19 14.52 2.45
CA MET A 168 -6.58 14.56 3.87
C MET A 168 -8.04 14.99 4.05
N GLU A 169 -8.48 16.04 3.36
CA GLU A 169 -9.89 16.48 3.37
C GLU A 169 -10.85 15.38 2.88
N TYR A 170 -10.43 14.62 1.87
CA TYR A 170 -11.21 13.51 1.35
C TYR A 170 -11.33 12.37 2.37
N LEU A 171 -10.22 11.99 3.02
CA LEU A 171 -10.23 10.97 4.06
C LEU A 171 -11.07 11.40 5.27
N GLU A 172 -11.00 12.67 5.67
CA GLU A 172 -11.87 13.25 6.69
C GLU A 172 -13.35 13.11 6.30
N THR A 173 -13.71 13.50 5.07
CA THR A 173 -15.08 13.38 4.55
C THR A 173 -15.59 11.93 4.57
N LYS A 174 -14.69 10.97 4.34
CA LYS A 174 -14.98 9.53 4.38
C LYS A 174 -14.93 8.92 5.77
N GLY A 175 -14.61 9.70 6.81
CA GLY A 175 -14.48 9.22 8.19
C GLY A 175 -13.28 8.29 8.40
N VAL A 176 -12.27 8.34 7.53
CA VAL A 176 -11.09 7.48 7.62
C VAL A 176 -10.05 8.12 8.54
N PRO A 177 -9.73 7.51 9.70
CA PRO A 177 -8.69 8.03 10.57
C PRO A 177 -7.31 7.89 9.92
N VAL A 178 -6.53 8.96 10.01
CA VAL A 178 -5.10 8.98 9.66
C VAL A 178 -4.30 9.21 10.94
N ILE A 179 -3.50 8.21 11.32
CA ILE A 179 -2.75 8.19 12.58
C ILE A 179 -1.26 8.23 12.24
N GLY A 180 -0.58 9.28 12.68
CA GLY A 180 0.88 9.36 12.58
C GLY A 180 1.56 8.41 13.57
N TYR A 181 2.52 7.61 13.12
CA TYR A 181 3.35 6.83 14.03
C TYR A 181 4.57 7.66 14.46
N GLN A 182 4.62 8.01 15.74
CA GLN A 182 5.69 8.83 16.36
C GLN A 182 5.89 10.19 15.64
N THR A 183 4.82 10.75 15.11
CA THR A 183 4.81 12.05 14.42
C THR A 183 3.41 12.66 14.45
N ASP A 184 3.32 13.97 14.63
CA ASP A 184 2.09 14.75 14.50
C ASP A 184 1.95 15.41 13.12
N GLU A 185 2.78 15.01 12.15
CA GLU A 185 2.80 15.53 10.78
C GLU A 185 2.64 14.38 9.77
N LEU A 186 1.91 14.62 8.69
CA LEU A 186 1.75 13.64 7.61
C LEU A 186 3.09 13.46 6.90
N PRO A 187 3.68 12.25 6.84
CA PRO A 187 4.81 11.97 5.97
C PRO A 187 4.39 12.05 4.50
N ALA A 188 5.27 12.61 3.66
CA ALA A 188 5.06 12.75 2.23
C ALA A 188 5.91 11.75 1.45
N PHE A 189 5.77 10.46 1.78
CA PHE A 189 6.39 9.33 1.09
C PHE A 189 7.94 9.37 1.14
N PHE A 190 8.59 10.11 0.23
CA PHE A 190 10.05 10.27 0.21
C PHE A 190 10.60 11.18 1.31
N THR A 191 9.73 12.00 1.92
CA THR A 191 10.10 12.95 2.97
C THR A 191 9.31 12.66 4.24
N ARG A 192 9.94 12.87 5.40
CA ARG A 192 9.26 12.76 6.69
C ARG A 192 8.27 13.89 6.95
N GLN A 193 8.43 15.02 6.26
CA GLN A 193 7.66 16.24 6.46
C GLN A 193 6.91 16.65 5.18
N SER A 194 5.64 16.99 5.32
CA SER A 194 4.74 17.50 4.28
C SER A 194 4.28 18.94 4.54
N GLY A 195 4.38 19.42 5.78
CA GLY A 195 3.76 20.65 6.29
C GLY A 195 2.30 20.47 6.75
N ILE A 196 1.75 19.25 6.72
CA ILE A 196 0.35 18.98 7.09
C ILE A 196 0.30 18.33 8.47
N LYS A 197 -0.32 19.02 9.43
CA LYS A 197 -0.51 18.51 10.77
C LYS A 197 -1.60 17.44 10.81
N LEU A 198 -1.34 16.33 11.50
CA LEU A 198 -2.30 15.26 11.75
C LEU A 198 -3.12 15.54 13.02
N ASN A 199 -4.37 15.09 13.00
CA ASN A 199 -5.27 15.19 14.15
C ASN A 199 -5.03 14.08 15.20
N SER A 200 -4.31 13.02 14.83
CA SER A 200 -4.03 11.88 15.71
C SER A 200 -2.65 11.31 15.43
N PHE A 201 -1.98 10.89 16.50
CA PHE A 201 -0.72 10.15 16.42
C PHE A 201 -0.60 9.15 17.58
N SER A 202 0.26 8.15 17.40
CA SER A 202 0.53 7.12 18.40
C SER A 202 2.02 6.87 18.52
N GLU A 203 2.48 6.68 19.76
CA GLU A 203 3.88 6.42 20.09
C GLU A 203 4.29 4.94 19.95
N THR A 204 3.32 4.02 20.06
CA THR A 204 3.60 2.58 20.13
C THR A 204 2.68 1.76 19.21
N PRO A 205 3.17 0.60 18.71
CA PRO A 205 2.34 -0.37 17.99
C PRO A 205 1.15 -0.88 18.83
N ASP A 206 1.33 -1.10 20.13
CA ASP A 206 0.29 -1.59 21.04
C ASP A 206 -0.90 -0.63 21.14
N ASN A 207 -0.64 0.69 21.18
CA ASN A 207 -1.70 1.70 21.18
C ASN A 207 -2.49 1.67 19.86
N ILE A 208 -1.81 1.51 18.71
CA ILE A 208 -2.48 1.39 17.42
C ILE A 208 -3.33 0.11 17.37
N ALA A 209 -2.80 -1.01 17.85
CA ALA A 209 -3.54 -2.27 17.95
C ALA A 209 -4.81 -2.12 18.82
N HIS A 210 -4.71 -1.45 19.96
CA HIS A 210 -5.85 -1.18 20.83
C HIS A 210 -6.90 -0.27 20.15
N ILE A 211 -6.48 0.76 19.42
CA ILE A 211 -7.39 1.62 18.63
C ILE A 211 -8.15 0.76 17.60
N CYS A 212 -7.44 -0.10 16.86
CA CYS A 212 -8.05 -1.01 15.90
C CYS A 212 -9.03 -1.97 16.59
N LYS A 213 -8.69 -2.48 17.78
CA LYS A 213 -9.55 -3.40 18.55
C LYS A 213 -10.84 -2.71 18.97
N VAL A 214 -10.76 -1.51 19.53
CA VAL A 214 -11.96 -0.72 19.93
C VAL A 214 -12.82 -0.39 18.71
N LYS A 215 -12.21 0.00 17.59
CA LYS A 215 -12.95 0.25 16.34
C LYS A 215 -13.76 -0.98 15.92
N ASN A 216 -13.15 -2.16 15.96
CA ASN A 216 -13.82 -3.43 15.63
C ASN A 216 -14.93 -3.77 16.64
N ASP A 217 -14.68 -3.61 17.93
CA ASP A 217 -15.66 -3.90 19.00
C ASP A 217 -16.90 -3.00 18.91
N LEU A 218 -16.72 -1.76 18.44
CA LEU A 218 -17.79 -0.80 18.19
C LEU A 218 -18.47 -0.97 16.83
N ASN A 219 -18.02 -1.91 15.98
CA ASN A 219 -18.49 -2.10 14.60
C ASN A 219 -18.45 -0.81 13.76
N ILE A 220 -17.45 0.04 13.98
CA ILE A 220 -17.23 1.21 13.13
C ILE A 220 -16.64 0.68 11.81
N GLU A 221 -17.30 0.91 10.69
CA GLU A 221 -16.85 0.45 9.37
C GLU A 221 -15.68 1.30 8.82
N GLY A 222 -15.03 0.82 7.76
CA GLY A 222 -13.93 1.52 7.09
C GLY A 222 -12.53 1.13 7.58
N GLY A 223 -11.50 1.58 6.87
CA GLY A 223 -10.10 1.31 7.16
C GLY A 223 -9.50 2.31 8.15
N VAL A 224 -8.20 2.13 8.40
CA VAL A 224 -7.38 3.08 9.18
C VAL A 224 -6.08 3.28 8.40
N VAL A 225 -5.61 4.52 8.26
CA VAL A 225 -4.29 4.80 7.68
C VAL A 225 -3.30 5.02 8.81
N ILE A 226 -2.27 4.19 8.90
CA ILE A 226 -1.12 4.39 9.78
C ILE A 226 0.01 5.00 8.94
N ALA A 227 0.25 6.29 9.17
CA ALA A 227 1.24 7.07 8.46
C ALA A 227 2.59 6.98 9.19
N ASN A 228 3.52 6.22 8.61
CA ASN A 228 4.82 5.90 9.16
C ASN A 228 5.94 6.59 8.36
N PRO A 229 6.61 7.61 8.91
CA PRO A 229 7.65 8.34 8.19
C PRO A 229 8.78 7.41 7.73
N VAL A 230 9.30 7.67 6.52
CA VAL A 230 10.54 7.05 6.03
C VAL A 230 11.67 7.20 7.06
N PRO A 231 12.55 6.19 7.27
CA PRO A 231 13.71 6.35 8.16
C PRO A 231 14.54 7.58 7.79
N LYS A 232 15.04 8.29 8.81
CA LYS A 232 15.69 9.60 8.64
C LYS A 232 16.93 9.52 7.74
N GLU A 233 17.70 8.46 7.84
CA GLU A 233 18.88 8.16 7.03
C GLU A 233 18.56 7.86 5.56
N HIS A 234 17.29 7.61 5.24
CA HIS A 234 16.81 7.27 3.90
C HIS A 234 15.89 8.35 3.31
N GLU A 235 15.60 9.42 4.04
CA GLU A 235 14.80 10.53 3.55
C GLU A 235 15.53 11.29 2.45
N LEU A 236 14.78 11.79 1.46
CA LEU A 236 15.34 12.70 0.45
C LEU A 236 15.15 14.15 0.90
N PRO A 237 16.09 15.06 0.56
CA PRO A 237 15.88 16.48 0.81
C PRO A 237 14.59 16.96 0.12
N LYS A 238 13.73 17.64 0.86
CA LYS A 238 12.40 18.04 0.36
C LYS A 238 12.46 18.86 -0.93
N SER A 239 13.29 19.91 -0.95
CA SER A 239 13.47 20.76 -2.13
C SER A 239 14.00 20.00 -3.36
N TYR A 240 14.82 18.97 -3.14
CA TYR A 240 15.36 18.13 -4.22
C TYR A 240 14.26 17.27 -4.86
N ILE A 241 13.49 16.55 -4.04
CA ILE A 241 12.47 15.63 -4.56
C ILE A 241 11.22 16.38 -5.07
N ASP A 242 10.85 17.50 -4.44
CA ASP A 242 9.74 18.34 -4.89
C ASP A 242 9.98 18.85 -6.32
N GLY A 243 11.19 19.36 -6.61
CA GLY A 243 11.54 19.84 -7.95
C GLY A 243 11.42 18.75 -9.02
N ILE A 244 11.89 17.54 -8.70
CA ILE A 244 11.76 16.37 -9.60
C ILE A 244 10.30 16.00 -9.83
N ILE A 245 9.47 16.00 -8.77
CA ILE A 245 8.04 15.69 -8.87
C ILE A 245 7.32 16.75 -9.72
N GLU A 246 7.61 18.03 -9.53
CA GLU A 246 7.00 19.11 -10.31
C GLU A 246 7.32 18.99 -11.81
N GLU A 247 8.57 18.67 -12.15
CA GLU A 247 8.95 18.40 -13.53
C GLU A 247 8.23 17.18 -14.11
N ALA A 248 8.18 16.07 -13.36
CA ALA A 248 7.51 14.85 -13.80
C ALA A 248 6.00 15.07 -14.04
N VAL A 249 5.33 15.85 -13.18
CA VAL A 249 3.92 16.21 -13.34
C VAL A 249 3.70 17.05 -14.60
N LYS A 250 4.53 18.07 -14.85
CA LYS A 250 4.45 18.88 -16.08
C LYS A 250 4.69 18.04 -17.34
N GLU A 251 5.61 17.09 -17.29
CA GLU A 251 5.86 16.16 -18.40
C GLU A 251 4.64 15.26 -18.66
N ALA A 252 4.01 14.73 -17.61
CA ALA A 252 2.80 13.91 -17.73
C ALA A 252 1.64 14.70 -18.36
N GLU A 253 1.42 15.93 -17.92
CA GLU A 253 0.41 16.85 -18.48
C GLU A 253 0.67 17.15 -19.95
N THR A 254 1.92 17.46 -20.32
CA THR A 254 2.31 17.76 -21.71
C THR A 254 2.09 16.55 -22.63
N GLN A 255 2.29 15.34 -22.12
CA GLN A 255 2.10 14.09 -22.87
C GLN A 255 0.65 13.55 -22.79
N GLY A 256 -0.25 14.21 -22.05
CA GLY A 256 -1.63 13.77 -21.89
C GLY A 256 -1.78 12.45 -21.11
N ILE A 257 -0.80 12.09 -20.27
CA ILE A 257 -0.87 10.89 -19.43
C ILE A 257 -1.94 11.11 -18.36
N SER A 258 -2.89 10.17 -18.24
CA SER A 258 -4.03 10.31 -17.34
C SER A 258 -4.54 8.97 -16.81
N GLY A 259 -5.35 9.01 -15.74
CA GLY A 259 -5.99 7.84 -15.16
C GLY A 259 -5.00 6.82 -14.60
N LYS A 260 -5.20 5.54 -14.92
CA LYS A 260 -4.42 4.44 -14.30
C LYS A 260 -2.93 4.46 -14.65
N ASP A 261 -2.56 5.15 -15.73
CA ASP A 261 -1.20 5.24 -16.26
C ASP A 261 -0.40 6.40 -15.64
N SER A 262 -1.06 7.34 -14.95
CA SER A 262 -0.42 8.49 -14.29
C SER A 262 0.62 8.07 -13.25
N THR A 263 0.25 7.22 -12.29
CA THR A 263 1.18 6.84 -11.20
C THR A 263 2.42 6.08 -11.69
N PRO A 264 2.32 5.03 -12.54
CA PRO A 264 3.49 4.34 -13.06
C PRO A 264 4.42 5.27 -13.86
N PHE A 265 3.85 6.13 -14.71
CA PHE A 265 4.62 7.12 -15.47
C PHE A 265 5.40 8.07 -14.54
N LEU A 266 4.70 8.67 -13.56
CA LEU A 266 5.30 9.65 -12.65
C LEU A 266 6.41 9.02 -11.81
N LEU A 267 6.19 7.82 -11.25
CA LEU A 267 7.21 7.12 -10.49
C LEU A 267 8.41 6.73 -11.37
N GLY A 268 8.18 6.27 -12.59
CA GLY A 268 9.25 6.00 -13.55
C GLY A 268 10.11 7.22 -13.84
N LYS A 269 9.48 8.37 -14.08
CA LYS A 269 10.19 9.65 -14.28
C LYS A 269 10.95 10.13 -13.06
N ILE A 270 10.40 9.95 -11.86
CA ILE A 270 11.08 10.30 -10.62
C ILE A 270 12.31 9.40 -10.41
N VAL A 271 12.20 8.10 -10.70
CA VAL A 271 13.35 7.17 -10.63
C VAL A 271 14.44 7.58 -11.62
N GLU A 272 14.08 7.88 -12.87
CA GLU A 272 15.00 8.37 -13.91
C GLU A 272 15.73 9.65 -13.45
N LYS A 273 14.98 10.70 -13.09
CA LYS A 273 15.54 12.02 -12.71
C LYS A 273 16.29 12.02 -11.38
N SER A 274 16.01 11.06 -10.49
CA SER A 274 16.72 10.92 -9.22
C SER A 274 17.89 9.94 -9.28
N GLU A 275 18.21 9.40 -10.46
CA GLU A 275 19.27 8.39 -10.66
C GLU A 275 19.08 7.18 -9.72
N GLY A 276 17.83 6.75 -9.51
CA GLY A 276 17.47 5.63 -8.64
C GLY A 276 17.43 5.94 -7.14
N LYS A 277 17.77 7.14 -6.68
CA LYS A 277 17.71 7.50 -5.24
C LYS A 277 16.29 7.36 -4.68
N SER A 278 15.28 7.80 -5.42
CA SER A 278 13.87 7.65 -5.03
C SER A 278 13.44 6.19 -4.91
N LEU A 279 13.93 5.30 -5.78
CA LEU A 279 13.66 3.87 -5.71
C LEU A 279 14.26 3.26 -4.44
N ASN A 280 15.51 3.62 -4.11
CA ASN A 280 16.15 3.17 -2.87
C ASN A 280 15.37 3.64 -1.63
N THR A 281 14.97 4.90 -1.58
CA THR A 281 14.10 5.43 -0.52
C THR A 281 12.76 4.69 -0.45
N ASN A 282 12.15 4.39 -1.60
CA ASN A 282 10.90 3.64 -1.68
C ASN A 282 11.03 2.22 -1.11
N ILE A 283 12.12 1.51 -1.39
CA ILE A 283 12.40 0.20 -0.79
C ILE A 283 12.49 0.33 0.74
N LYS A 284 13.23 1.33 1.23
CA LYS A 284 13.46 1.51 2.67
C LYS A 284 12.23 1.93 3.45
N LEU A 285 11.33 2.72 2.88
CA LEU A 285 10.05 3.00 3.52
C LEU A 285 9.13 1.76 3.53
N VAL A 286 9.15 0.90 2.50
CA VAL A 286 8.34 -0.33 2.49
C VAL A 286 8.84 -1.30 3.56
N GLU A 287 10.16 -1.50 3.66
CA GLU A 287 10.78 -2.30 4.73
C GLU A 287 10.39 -1.76 6.12
N ASN A 288 10.46 -0.44 6.33
CA ASN A 288 10.08 0.19 7.59
C ASN A 288 8.58 0.01 7.91
N ASN A 289 7.71 0.11 6.90
CA ASN A 289 6.27 -0.14 7.05
C ASN A 289 6.00 -1.61 7.39
N ALA A 290 6.76 -2.54 6.84
CA ALA A 290 6.65 -3.97 7.13
C ALA A 290 7.00 -4.28 8.59
N VAL A 291 8.07 -3.67 9.12
CA VAL A 291 8.42 -3.77 10.54
C VAL A 291 7.27 -3.29 11.43
N LEU A 292 6.73 -2.11 11.15
CA LEU A 292 5.63 -1.55 11.95
C LEU A 292 4.35 -2.38 11.82
N GLY A 293 3.97 -2.76 10.60
CA GLY A 293 2.78 -3.57 10.34
C GLY A 293 2.81 -4.92 11.04
N ALA A 294 3.95 -5.61 11.03
CA ALA A 294 4.13 -6.87 11.75
C ALA A 294 4.01 -6.69 13.27
N LYS A 295 4.62 -5.64 13.83
CA LYS A 295 4.51 -5.33 15.27
C LYS A 295 3.07 -5.04 15.68
N ILE A 296 2.33 -4.26 14.89
CA ILE A 296 0.91 -3.96 15.16
C ILE A 296 0.09 -5.25 15.08
N ALA A 297 0.27 -6.06 14.05
CA ALA A 297 -0.47 -7.32 13.88
C ALA A 297 -0.23 -8.30 15.05
N VAL A 298 1.03 -8.44 15.48
CA VAL A 298 1.38 -9.26 16.65
C VAL A 298 0.80 -8.70 17.95
N ALA A 299 0.82 -7.38 18.15
CA ALA A 299 0.20 -6.76 19.32
C ALA A 299 -1.32 -6.96 19.33
N PHE A 300 -1.97 -6.78 18.18
CA PHE A 300 -3.40 -6.99 18.02
C PHE A 300 -3.82 -8.43 18.28
N ASN A 301 -3.05 -9.43 17.80
CA ASN A 301 -3.36 -10.84 17.98
C ASN A 301 -3.29 -11.33 19.44
N LYS A 302 -2.80 -10.49 20.37
CA LYS A 302 -2.78 -10.77 21.81
C LYS A 302 -4.01 -10.21 22.56
N LEU A 303 -4.84 -9.39 21.90
CA LEU A 303 -6.05 -8.76 22.44
C LEU A 303 -7.29 -9.64 22.20
#